data_AF-A0A453FEJ2-F1
#
_entry.id   AF-A0A453FEJ2-F1
#
_cell.length_a   1.000
_cell.length_b   1.000
_cell.length_c   1.000
_cell.angle_alpha   90.00
_cell.angle_beta   90.00
_cell.angle_gamma   90.00
#
_symmetry.space_group_name_H-M   'P 1'
#
loop_
_entity.id
_entity.type
_entity.pdbx_description
1 polymer ?
#
loop_
_entity_poly.entity_id
_entity_poly.type
_entity_poly.pdbx_seq_one_letter_code
_entity_poly.pdbx_strand_id
1 'polypeptide(L)'
;VHGEVTDPHVDTFDREKVFIEKILAPLVQKLPQLKIVMEHITTMDAVNFVESCKEGHVAATVTPQHLLLNRNALFQGGLQPHNYCLPVLKRETH
;
A
#
# COMPACT_ATOMS: atom_id res chain seq x y z
N VAL A 1 -7.64 2.13 6.53
CA VAL A 1 -6.46 2.90 7.00
C VAL A 1 -5.58 3.24 5.80
N HIS A 2 -5.05 4.46 5.74
CA HIS A 2 -4.00 4.82 4.79
C HIS A 2 -2.69 4.17 5.24
N GLY A 3 -2.23 3.14 4.53
CA GLY A 3 -1.16 2.26 5.00
C GLY A 3 0.25 2.70 4.62
N GLU A 4 0.67 3.92 4.98
CA GLU A 4 2.05 4.40 4.76
C GLU A 4 2.64 4.97 6.04
N VAL A 5 3.94 4.73 6.27
CA VAL A 5 4.68 5.48 7.30
C VAL A 5 4.98 6.90 6.81
N THR A 6 5.06 7.84 7.74
CA THR A 6 5.40 9.25 7.46
C THR A 6 6.87 9.58 7.70
N ASP A 7 7.69 8.57 8.02
CA ASP A 7 9.11 8.73 8.29
C ASP A 7 9.83 9.32 7.04
N PRO A 8 10.46 10.50 7.17
CA PRO A 8 11.14 11.15 6.04
C PRO A 8 12.40 10.40 5.59
N HIS A 9 12.93 9.47 6.39
CA HIS A 9 14.07 8.63 6.03
C HIS A 9 13.69 7.36 5.25
N VAL A 10 12.39 7.06 5.15
CA VAL A 10 11.89 5.93 4.35
C VAL A 10 11.52 6.42 2.96
N ASP A 11 12.08 5.75 1.94
CA ASP A 11 11.76 6.01 0.54
C ASP A 11 10.24 5.90 0.32
N THR A 12 9.67 6.84 -0.45
CA THR A 12 8.22 6.90 -0.69
C THR A 12 7.70 5.63 -1.39
N PHE A 13 8.55 4.92 -2.14
CA PHE A 13 8.18 3.63 -2.73
C PHE A 13 8.10 2.49 -1.71
N ASP A 14 8.73 2.61 -0.54
CA ASP A 14 8.80 1.56 0.48
C ASP A 14 7.90 1.83 1.70
N ARG A 15 7.28 3.01 1.79
CA ARG A 15 6.46 3.41 2.95
C ARG A 15 5.30 2.45 3.26
N GLU A 16 4.70 1.86 2.22
CA GLU A 16 3.61 0.89 2.38
C GLU A 16 4.10 -0.42 3.02
N LYS A 17 5.20 -0.97 2.50
CA LYS A 17 5.85 -2.17 3.06
C LYS A 17 6.25 -1.95 4.51
N VAL A 18 6.92 -0.83 4.79
CA VAL A 18 7.39 -0.51 6.15
C VAL A 18 6.22 -0.32 7.12
N PHE A 19 5.08 0.21 6.65
CA PHE A 19 3.86 0.30 7.46
C PHE A 19 3.34 -1.09 7.84
N ILE A 20 3.33 -2.04 6.89
CA ILE A 20 2.92 -3.42 7.16
C ILE A 20 3.80 -4.03 8.25
N GLU A 21 5.13 -3.96 8.06
CA GLU A 21 6.11 -4.58 8.96
C GLU A 21 6.10 -3.98 10.37
N LYS A 22 6.08 -2.65 10.47
CA LYS A 22 6.28 -1.95 11.75
C LYS A 22 4.99 -1.65 12.50
N ILE A 23 3.85 -1.59 11.80
CA ILE A 23 2.59 -1.10 12.38
C ILE A 23 1.48 -2.12 12.23
N LEU A 24 1.13 -2.50 10.99
CA LEU A 24 -0.08 -3.29 10.76
C LEU A 24 0.04 -4.71 11.29
N ALA A 25 1.15 -5.41 11.00
CA ALA A 25 1.34 -6.78 11.48
C ALA A 25 1.36 -6.85 13.03
N PRO A 26 2.11 -5.99 13.76
CA PRO A 26 2.01 -5.93 15.21
C PRO A 26 0.60 -5.59 15.73
N LEU A 27 -0.13 -4.70 15.04
CA LEU A 27 -1.50 -4.32 15.43
C LEU A 27 -2.46 -5.50 15.32
N VAL A 28 -2.41 -6.24 14.20
CA VAL A 28 -3.24 -7.43 13.95
C VAL A 28 -2.95 -8.52 15.00
N GLN A 29 -1.68 -8.74 15.36
CA GLN A 29 -1.31 -9.68 16.42
C GLN A 29 -1.84 -9.25 17.79
N LYS A 30 -1.77 -7.95 18.11
CA LYS A 30 -2.21 -7.42 19.40
C LYS A 30 -3.74 -7.42 19.54
N LEU A 31 -4.47 -7.18 18.45
CA LEU A 31 -5.92 -7.04 18.42
C LEU A 31 -6.54 -7.97 17.37
N PRO A 32 -6.51 -9.30 17.58
CA PRO A 32 -6.89 -10.28 16.55
C PRO A 32 -8.39 -10.25 16.16
N GLN A 33 -9.23 -9.56 16.93
CA GLN A 33 -10.66 -9.40 16.65
C GLN A 33 -10.98 -8.08 15.93
N LEU A 34 -10.04 -7.13 15.86
CA LEU A 34 -10.24 -5.86 15.20
C LEU A 34 -10.33 -6.07 13.69
N LYS A 35 -11.40 -5.55 13.06
CA LYS A 35 -11.53 -5.54 11.61
C LYS A 35 -10.80 -4.33 11.04
N ILE A 36 -9.94 -4.56 10.07
CA ILE A 36 -9.10 -3.53 9.45
C ILE A 36 -9.22 -3.64 7.93
N VAL A 37 -9.39 -2.50 7.27
CA VAL A 37 -9.25 -2.38 5.82
C VAL A 37 -7.96 -1.59 5.56
N MET A 38 -7.02 -2.17 4.83
CA MET A 38 -5.87 -1.45 4.28
C MET A 38 -6.33 -0.79 2.98
N GLU A 39 -6.47 0.53 2.99
CA GLU A 39 -7.03 1.24 1.84
C GLU A 39 -6.00 1.31 0.71
N HIS A 40 -6.51 1.29 -0.52
CA HIS A 40 -5.80 1.63 -1.76
C HIS A 40 -4.37 1.06 -1.81
N ILE A 41 -4.25 -0.25 -1.61
CA ILE A 41 -2.96 -0.95 -1.62
C ILE A 41 -2.29 -0.86 -2.99
N THR A 42 -0.96 -0.81 -3.00
CA THR A 42 -0.18 -0.54 -4.22
C THR A 42 0.98 -1.52 -4.45
N THR A 43 1.21 -2.45 -3.53
CA THR A 43 2.34 -3.40 -3.56
C THR A 43 1.91 -4.86 -3.45
N MET A 44 2.74 -5.76 -3.98
CA MET A 44 2.59 -7.21 -3.80
C MET A 44 2.76 -7.59 -2.33
N ASP A 45 3.63 -6.90 -1.58
CA ASP A 45 3.78 -7.06 -0.13
C ASP A 45 2.45 -6.90 0.60
N ALA A 46 1.64 -5.89 0.24
CA ALA A 46 0.32 -5.66 0.82
C ALA A 46 -0.69 -6.76 0.47
N VAL A 47 -0.70 -7.21 -0.79
CA VAL A 47 -1.54 -8.34 -1.23
C VAL A 47 -1.19 -9.60 -0.42
N ASN A 48 0.08 -9.98 -0.41
CA ASN A 48 0.56 -11.16 0.32
C ASN A 48 0.24 -11.08 1.82
N PHE A 49 0.38 -9.89 2.42
CA PHE A 49 0.06 -9.71 3.84
C PHE A 49 -1.44 -9.93 4.11
N VAL A 50 -2.32 -9.34 3.30
CA VAL A 50 -3.77 -9.50 3.46
C VAL A 50 -4.17 -10.98 3.27
N GLU A 51 -3.64 -11.66 2.26
CA GLU A 51 -3.89 -13.09 2.01
C GLU A 51 -3.36 -14.00 3.13
N SER A 52 -2.28 -13.59 3.81
CA SER A 52 -1.73 -14.33 4.95
C SER A 52 -2.56 -14.20 6.23
N CYS A 53 -3.45 -13.20 6.31
CA CYS A 53 -4.25 -12.94 7.50
C CYS A 53 -5.46 -13.89 7.61
N LYS A 54 -5.96 -14.06 8.84
CA LYS A 54 -7.19 -14.83 9.07
C LYS A 54 -8.37 -14.17 8.35
N GLU A 55 -9.13 -15.00 7.63
CA GLU A 55 -10.30 -14.59 6.85
C GLU A 55 -11.27 -13.72 7.67
N GLY A 56 -11.73 -12.62 7.07
CA GLY A 56 -12.75 -11.73 7.62
C GLY A 56 -12.26 -10.64 8.60
N HIS A 57 -10.96 -10.58 8.90
CA HIS A 57 -10.39 -9.60 9.85
C HIS A 57 -9.54 -8.52 9.19
N VAL A 58 -8.78 -8.87 8.14
CA VAL A 58 -8.02 -7.91 7.35
C VAL A 58 -8.50 -7.97 5.90
N ALA A 59 -8.81 -6.82 5.33
CA ALA A 59 -9.19 -6.68 3.93
C ALA A 59 -8.39 -5.54 3.30
N ALA A 60 -8.49 -5.39 1.98
CA ALA A 60 -7.93 -4.26 1.27
C ALA A 60 -8.86 -3.72 0.18
N THR A 61 -8.67 -2.45 -0.17
CA THR A 61 -9.28 -1.84 -1.36
C THR A 61 -8.20 -1.54 -2.40
N VAL A 62 -8.58 -1.54 -3.67
CA VAL A 62 -7.70 -1.17 -4.78
C VAL A 62 -8.44 -0.14 -5.63
N THR A 63 -7.74 0.92 -6.02
CA THR A 63 -8.33 2.01 -6.81
C THR A 63 -8.13 1.78 -8.31
N PRO A 64 -8.96 2.36 -9.19
CA PRO A 64 -8.82 2.20 -10.64
C PRO A 64 -7.43 2.56 -11.19
N GLN A 65 -6.84 3.66 -10.74
CA GLN A 65 -5.53 4.10 -11.22
C GLN A 65 -4.40 3.12 -10.86
N HIS A 66 -4.48 2.43 -9.72
CA HIS A 66 -3.50 1.42 -9.30
C HIS A 66 -3.66 0.08 -10.03
N LEU A 67 -4.80 -0.16 -10.68
CA LEU A 67 -4.99 -1.30 -11.60
C LEU A 67 -4.47 -1.01 -13.02
N LEU A 68 -4.48 0.27 -13.42
CA LEU A 68 -4.22 0.68 -14.79
C LEU A 68 -2.79 1.23 -15.02
N LEU A 69 -2.17 1.77 -13.97
CA LEU A 69 -0.94 2.54 -14.09
C LEU A 69 0.16 1.98 -13.19
N ASN A 70 1.40 2.09 -13.68
CA ASN A 70 2.62 1.96 -12.89
C ASN A 70 3.37 3.30 -12.85
N ARG A 71 4.46 3.38 -12.10
CA ARG A 71 5.25 4.61 -11.89
C ARG A 71 5.75 5.29 -13.16
N ASN A 72 5.90 4.57 -14.28
CA ASN A 72 6.29 5.16 -15.55
C ASN A 72 5.23 6.17 -16.03
N ALA A 73 3.95 5.96 -15.70
CA ALA A 73 2.86 6.89 -16.02
C ALA A 73 3.03 8.25 -15.33
N LEU A 74 3.83 8.36 -14.26
CA LEU A 74 4.18 9.64 -13.63
C LEU A 74 5.16 10.46 -14.47
N PHE A 75 5.95 9.81 -15.34
CA PHE A 75 7.09 10.44 -16.04
C PHE A 75 7.03 10.33 -17.56
N GLN A 76 6.01 9.67 -18.11
CA GLN A 76 5.85 9.52 -19.55
C GLN A 76 5.62 10.89 -20.21
N GLY A 77 6.55 11.29 -21.07
CA GLY A 77 6.50 12.59 -21.76
C GLY A 77 6.74 13.79 -20.82
N GLY A 78 7.33 13.57 -19.64
CA GLY A 78 7.50 14.57 -18.59
C GLY A 78 6.71 14.21 -17.33
N LEU A 79 6.78 15.06 -16.30
CA LEU A 79 6.01 14.87 -15.07
C LEU A 79 4.52 14.99 -15.37
N GLN A 80 3.74 13.95 -15.06
CA GLN A 80 2.29 13.89 -15.19
C GLN A 80 1.63 14.07 -13.81
N PRO A 81 1.39 15.32 -13.34
CA PRO A 81 0.91 15.57 -11.98
C PRO A 81 -0.50 15.02 -11.71
N HIS A 82 -1.33 14.85 -12.74
CA HIS A 82 -2.66 14.25 -12.59
C HIS A 82 -2.62 12.77 -12.21
N ASN A 83 -1.49 12.09 -12.45
CA ASN A 83 -1.28 10.70 -12.06
C ASN A 83 -0.66 10.58 -10.65
N TYR A 84 -0.27 11.70 -10.03
CA TYR A 84 0.33 11.70 -8.70
C TYR A 84 -0.75 11.56 -7.61
N CYS A 85 -0.65 10.51 -6.81
CA CYS A 85 -1.48 10.25 -5.65
C CYS A 85 -0.64 9.56 -4.55
N LEU A 86 -1.23 9.35 -3.38
CA LEU A 86 -0.64 8.57 -2.29
C LEU A 86 -1.54 7.37 -1.95
N PRO A 87 -0.97 6.17 -1.71
CA PRO A 87 0.43 5.79 -1.94
C PRO A 87 0.83 5.98 -3.40
N VAL A 88 2.09 6.35 -3.65
CA VAL A 88 2.54 6.65 -5.02
C VAL A 88 2.53 5.40 -5.90
N LEU A 89 2.19 5.55 -7.19
CA LEU A 89 2.30 4.50 -8.21
C LEU A 89 3.67 3.79 -8.12
N LYS A 90 3.66 2.46 -8.10
CA LYS A 90 4.84 1.60 -7.91
C LYS A 90 5.32 1.01 -9.24
N ARG A 91 6.37 0.17 -9.23
CA ARG A 91 6.73 -0.64 -10.41
C ARG A 91 5.66 -1.71 -10.64
N GLU A 92 5.59 -2.23 -11.87
CA GLU A 92 4.68 -3.35 -12.24
C GLU A 92 4.79 -4.55 -11.29
N THR A 93 6.01 -4.85 -10.85
CA THR A 93 6.24 -5.78 -9.74
C THR A 93 7.00 -5.03 -8.67
N HIS A 94 6.36 -4.85 -7.52
CA HIS A 94 6.91 -4.16 -6.36
C HIS A 94 6.48 -4.85 -5.08
#